data_AF-A0A2W4QLN4-F1
#
_entry.id   AF-A0A2W4QLN4-F1
#
_cell.length_a   1.000
_cell.length_b   1.000
_cell.length_c   1.000
_cell.angle_alpha   90.00
_cell.angle_beta   90.00
_cell.angle_gamma   90.00
#
_symmetry.space_group_name_H-M   'P 1'
#
loop_
_entity.id
_entity.type
_entity.pdbx_description
1 polymer ?
#
loop_
_entity_poly.entity_id
_entity_poly.type
_entity_poly.pdbx_seq_one_letter_code
_entity_poly.pdbx_strand_id
1 'polypeptide(L)'
;MSELTNLPQPAESHANPFKAIALLLQSVRQSLEGIKNTGQAPRWVRIARIRGYQGETDYISKAVIPAVDKGLAYTILYLSHLTLMARDLLFQADAAKALVEVSGDMLKTVTTQEFSKSLADVVGQKGVTNPLAVAGGSIDTVISFVDKIPEPADLDLIGKELYGLLCVEQLPLDEAGLGRATESHLNITASGKLRLLQMALNKPITIRGLGKDKSGEQDITFLGGRRVWQAAELPAKALGLWGEGSDAETLYEFAFVGQDIEEANNLLEKLGYVEPAVIEKKVFGDALACRLRRFQKINELTVTGKLDNPSLNRLMHLNFDTKTLERAKPFDATQLPQGFDDTQNA
;
A
#
# COMPACT_ATOMS: atom_id res chain seq x y z
N MET A 1 -34.96 -34.27 -40.46
CA MET A 1 -33.78 -33.38 -40.58
C MET A 1 -34.29 -31.95 -40.52
N SER A 2 -33.94 -31.07 -39.61
CA SER A 2 -33.20 -31.14 -38.35
C SER A 2 -33.67 -29.92 -37.58
N GLU A 3 -34.16 -30.09 -36.35
CA GLU A 3 -34.43 -28.97 -35.46
C GLU A 3 -33.10 -28.31 -35.09
N LEU A 4 -32.97 -27.03 -35.44
CA LEU A 4 -31.87 -26.18 -35.03
C LEU A 4 -31.95 -26.00 -33.51
N THR A 5 -31.07 -26.72 -32.83
CA THR A 5 -30.80 -26.58 -31.40
C THR A 5 -30.20 -25.20 -31.18
N ASN A 6 -31.02 -24.28 -30.66
CA ASN A 6 -30.58 -22.98 -30.19
C ASN A 6 -29.82 -23.21 -28.88
N LEU A 7 -28.52 -23.46 -28.98
CA LEU A 7 -27.63 -23.49 -27.82
C LEU A 7 -27.61 -22.08 -27.22
N PRO A 8 -27.71 -21.92 -25.88
CA PRO A 8 -27.47 -20.64 -25.26
C PRO A 8 -26.04 -20.21 -25.60
N GLN A 9 -25.89 -19.04 -26.24
CA GLN A 9 -24.58 -18.42 -26.36
C GLN A 9 -23.99 -18.26 -24.95
N PRO A 10 -22.71 -18.61 -24.72
CA PRO A 10 -22.07 -18.26 -23.46
C PRO A 10 -22.16 -16.74 -23.32
N ALA A 11 -22.72 -16.30 -22.19
CA ALA A 11 -22.79 -14.88 -21.84
C ALA A 11 -21.42 -14.25 -22.12
N GLU A 12 -21.40 -13.13 -22.85
CA GLU A 12 -20.18 -12.36 -23.09
C GLU A 12 -19.47 -12.19 -21.76
N SER A 13 -18.27 -12.77 -21.64
CA SER A 13 -17.41 -12.61 -20.47
C SER A 13 -17.13 -11.12 -20.33
N HIS A 14 -17.89 -10.41 -19.50
CA HIS A 14 -17.60 -9.03 -19.16
C HIS A 14 -16.16 -8.95 -18.65
N ALA A 15 -15.30 -8.22 -19.37
CA ALA A 15 -13.89 -8.12 -19.03
C ALA A 15 -13.73 -7.58 -17.60
N ASN A 16 -13.08 -8.35 -16.72
CA ASN A 16 -12.86 -7.95 -15.32
C ASN A 16 -12.06 -6.62 -15.28
N PRO A 17 -12.66 -5.51 -14.82
CA PRO A 17 -12.02 -4.19 -14.83
C PRO A 17 -10.82 -4.11 -13.89
N PHE A 18 -10.78 -4.89 -12.81
CA PHE A 18 -9.66 -4.91 -11.87
C PHE A 18 -8.42 -5.57 -12.47
N LYS A 19 -8.62 -6.63 -13.25
CA LYS A 19 -7.55 -7.23 -14.06
C LYS A 19 -7.00 -6.23 -15.09
N ALA A 20 -7.86 -5.42 -15.71
CA ALA A 20 -7.41 -4.36 -16.62
C ALA A 20 -6.57 -3.29 -15.91
N ILE A 21 -6.94 -2.90 -14.68
CA ILE A 21 -6.14 -1.98 -13.84
C ILE A 21 -4.77 -2.57 -13.53
N ALA A 22 -4.70 -3.85 -13.13
CA ALA A 22 -3.43 -4.52 -12.86
C ALA A 22 -2.52 -4.53 -14.11
N LEU A 23 -3.08 -4.85 -15.29
CA LEU A 23 -2.35 -4.83 -16.56
C LEU A 23 -1.85 -3.42 -16.93
N LEU A 24 -2.66 -2.39 -16.66
CA LEU A 24 -2.24 -1.00 -16.87
C LEU A 24 -1.05 -0.63 -15.97
N LEU A 25 -1.11 -0.98 -14.69
CA LEU A 25 -0.03 -0.72 -13.74
C LEU A 25 1.25 -1.49 -14.10
N GLN A 26 1.11 -2.74 -14.54
CA GLN A 26 2.22 -3.53 -15.06
C GLN A 26 2.85 -2.87 -16.29
N SER A 27 2.04 -2.39 -17.23
CA SER A 27 2.50 -1.66 -18.41
C SER A 27 3.25 -0.37 -18.03
N VAL A 28 2.76 0.38 -17.05
CA VAL A 28 3.46 1.56 -16.50
C VAL A 28 4.83 1.17 -15.95
N ARG A 29 4.90 0.14 -15.10
CA ARG A 29 6.16 -0.35 -14.50
C ARG A 29 7.17 -0.77 -15.57
N GLN A 30 6.75 -1.60 -16.51
CA GLN A 30 7.60 -2.03 -17.63
C GLN A 30 8.02 -0.86 -18.52
N SER A 31 7.13 0.11 -18.74
CA SER A 31 7.43 1.29 -19.53
C SER A 31 8.50 2.17 -18.88
N LEU A 32 8.46 2.36 -17.56
CA LEU A 32 9.49 3.10 -16.82
C LEU A 32 10.87 2.46 -16.94
N GLU A 33 10.94 1.13 -16.88
CA GLU A 33 12.16 0.33 -17.07
C GLU A 33 12.61 0.24 -18.54
N GLY A 34 11.72 0.54 -19.48
CA GLY A 34 11.95 0.34 -20.91
C GLY A 34 13.11 1.17 -21.48
N ILE A 35 13.90 0.53 -22.35
CA ILE A 35 14.99 1.14 -23.12
C ILE A 35 14.51 1.31 -24.57
N LYS A 36 14.66 2.52 -25.13
CA LYS A 36 14.19 2.82 -26.50
C LYS A 36 15.25 2.49 -27.55
N ASN A 37 16.51 2.87 -27.30
CA ASN A 37 17.64 2.63 -28.18
C ASN A 37 18.76 1.95 -27.38
N THR A 38 19.52 1.07 -28.01
CA THR A 38 20.68 0.41 -27.40
C THR A 38 21.67 1.45 -26.85
N GLY A 39 22.15 1.23 -25.62
CA GLY A 39 23.05 2.16 -24.92
C GLY A 39 22.38 3.36 -24.25
N GLN A 40 21.05 3.49 -24.30
CA GLN A 40 20.35 4.52 -23.52
C GLN A 40 19.97 4.03 -22.12
N ALA A 41 20.00 4.95 -21.16
CA ALA A 41 19.41 4.73 -19.86
C ALA A 41 17.89 4.44 -19.94
N PRO A 42 17.31 3.69 -18.98
CA PRO A 42 15.88 3.47 -18.86
C PRO A 42 15.07 4.78 -18.87
N ARG A 43 13.78 4.72 -19.23
CA ARG A 43 12.92 5.92 -19.28
C ARG A 43 12.92 6.68 -17.95
N TRP A 44 12.81 5.98 -16.82
CA TRP A 44 12.75 6.64 -15.51
C TRP A 44 14.04 7.40 -15.16
N VAL A 45 15.22 6.87 -15.49
CA VAL A 45 16.51 7.56 -15.29
C VAL A 45 16.57 8.83 -16.14
N ARG A 46 16.17 8.73 -17.41
CA ARG A 46 16.10 9.89 -18.32
C ARG A 46 15.12 10.96 -17.84
N ILE A 47 14.01 10.57 -17.23
CA ILE A 47 13.09 11.52 -16.57
C ILE A 47 13.77 12.15 -15.37
N ALA A 48 14.45 11.38 -14.51
CA ALA A 48 15.15 11.89 -13.33
C ALA A 48 16.24 12.94 -13.68
N ARG A 49 16.89 12.83 -14.84
CA ARG A 49 17.85 13.84 -15.34
C ARG A 49 17.29 15.26 -15.38
N ILE A 50 15.96 15.42 -15.52
CA ILE A 50 15.33 16.74 -15.61
C ILE A 50 15.59 17.59 -14.36
N ARG A 51 15.92 16.97 -13.22
CA ARG A 51 16.28 17.70 -12.01
C ARG A 51 17.47 18.64 -12.21
N GLY A 52 18.44 18.26 -13.06
CA GLY A 52 19.62 19.07 -13.35
C GLY A 52 19.33 20.34 -14.17
N TYR A 53 18.12 20.45 -14.70
CA TYR A 53 17.65 21.57 -15.52
C TYR A 53 16.62 22.43 -14.79
N GLN A 54 16.38 22.19 -13.49
CA GLN A 54 15.44 22.99 -12.69
C GLN A 54 15.95 24.43 -12.57
N GLY A 55 15.23 25.37 -13.20
CA GLY A 55 15.55 26.80 -13.20
C GLY A 55 14.39 27.65 -13.76
N GLU A 56 14.46 28.97 -13.57
CA GLU A 56 13.35 29.89 -13.88
C GLU A 56 12.96 29.95 -15.37
N THR A 57 13.86 29.56 -16.28
CA THR A 57 13.68 29.68 -17.74
C THR A 57 13.44 28.35 -18.46
N ASP A 58 13.49 27.20 -17.78
CA ASP A 58 13.38 25.90 -18.45
C ASP A 58 11.91 25.46 -18.62
N TYR A 59 11.45 25.41 -19.87
CA TYR A 59 10.07 25.03 -20.21
C TYR A 59 9.82 23.53 -20.05
N ILE A 60 10.86 22.70 -20.19
CA ILE A 60 10.73 21.24 -20.18
C ILE A 60 10.51 20.74 -18.76
N SER A 61 11.32 21.17 -17.78
CA SER A 61 11.13 20.80 -16.37
C SER A 61 9.80 21.28 -15.81
N LYS A 62 9.34 22.48 -16.20
CA LYS A 62 8.01 23.02 -15.84
C LYS A 62 6.84 22.19 -16.37
N ALA A 63 7.02 21.42 -17.44
CA ALA A 63 6.01 20.51 -17.97
C ALA A 63 6.15 19.08 -17.40
N VAL A 64 7.38 18.56 -17.37
CA VAL A 64 7.65 17.16 -16.99
C VAL A 64 7.44 16.94 -15.49
N ILE A 65 7.89 17.85 -14.63
CA ILE A 65 7.78 17.65 -13.17
C ILE A 65 6.32 17.56 -12.74
N PRO A 66 5.41 18.47 -13.13
CA PRO A 66 3.99 18.34 -12.79
C PRO A 66 3.33 17.09 -13.40
N ALA A 67 3.74 16.66 -14.60
CA ALA A 67 3.20 15.45 -15.21
C ALA A 67 3.56 14.18 -14.41
N VAL A 68 4.79 14.12 -13.88
CA VAL A 68 5.23 13.03 -13.00
C VAL A 68 4.55 13.13 -11.63
N ASP A 69 4.53 14.32 -11.05
CA ASP A 69 4.08 14.55 -9.68
C ASP A 69 2.55 14.49 -9.54
N LYS A 70 1.85 15.40 -10.22
CA LYS A 70 0.40 15.57 -10.15
C LYS A 70 -0.38 14.64 -11.07
N GLY A 71 0.29 14.10 -12.09
CA GLY A 71 -0.27 13.09 -12.97
C GLY A 71 0.03 11.70 -12.44
N LEU A 72 1.21 11.18 -12.77
CA LEU A 72 1.56 9.78 -12.55
C LEU A 72 1.56 9.38 -11.06
N ALA A 73 2.27 10.14 -10.21
CA ALA A 73 2.44 9.77 -8.81
C ALA A 73 1.16 9.92 -8.00
N TYR A 74 0.45 11.05 -8.15
CA TYR A 74 -0.86 11.25 -7.55
C TYR A 74 -1.83 10.10 -7.90
N THR A 75 -1.93 9.72 -9.18
CA THR A 75 -2.83 8.62 -9.59
C THR A 75 -2.45 7.29 -8.96
N ILE A 76 -1.17 6.92 -8.95
CA ILE A 76 -0.71 5.64 -8.37
C ILE A 76 -0.91 5.60 -6.85
N LEU A 77 -0.60 6.69 -6.14
CA LEU A 77 -0.82 6.79 -4.69
C LEU A 77 -2.30 6.75 -4.33
N TYR A 78 -3.15 7.41 -5.12
CA TYR A 78 -4.59 7.37 -4.94
C TYR A 78 -5.16 5.97 -5.21
N LEU A 79 -4.73 5.28 -6.27
CA LEU A 79 -5.09 3.88 -6.53
C LEU A 79 -4.65 2.95 -5.40
N SER A 80 -3.48 3.19 -4.79
CA SER A 80 -3.01 2.44 -3.62
C SER A 80 -3.94 2.61 -2.42
N HIS A 81 -4.35 3.86 -2.15
CA HIS A 81 -5.33 4.14 -1.11
C HIS A 81 -6.67 3.45 -1.37
N LEU A 82 -7.21 3.54 -2.59
CA LEU A 82 -8.46 2.88 -2.96
C LEU A 82 -8.36 1.35 -2.88
N THR A 83 -7.24 0.77 -3.28
CA THR A 83 -7.00 -0.68 -3.20
C THR A 83 -7.00 -1.14 -1.74
N LEU A 84 -6.37 -0.39 -0.84
CA LEU A 84 -6.40 -0.66 0.60
C LEU A 84 -7.82 -0.54 1.17
N MET A 85 -8.58 0.50 0.80
CA MET A 85 -9.98 0.63 1.23
C MET A 85 -10.85 -0.53 0.71
N ALA A 86 -10.65 -0.95 -0.54
CA ALA A 86 -11.37 -2.08 -1.12
C ALA A 86 -11.06 -3.38 -0.37
N ARG A 87 -9.81 -3.59 0.06
CA ARG A 87 -9.43 -4.74 0.91
C ARG A 87 -10.10 -4.69 2.27
N ASP A 88 -10.09 -3.53 2.92
CA ASP A 88 -10.76 -3.35 4.22
C ASP A 88 -12.26 -3.65 4.11
N LEU A 89 -12.90 -3.19 3.02
CA LEU A 89 -14.29 -3.49 2.73
C LEU A 89 -14.52 -4.97 2.43
N LEU A 90 -13.62 -5.62 1.67
CA LEU A 90 -13.72 -7.05 1.39
C LEU A 90 -13.68 -7.89 2.65
N PHE A 91 -12.84 -7.58 3.64
CA PHE A 91 -12.85 -8.33 4.90
C PHE A 91 -14.19 -8.19 5.64
N GLN A 92 -14.80 -7.01 5.63
CA GLN A 92 -16.13 -6.78 6.23
C GLN A 92 -17.24 -7.45 5.42
N ALA A 93 -17.15 -7.37 4.10
CA ALA A 93 -18.11 -7.93 3.16
C ALA A 93 -18.00 -9.46 3.07
N ASP A 94 -16.82 -10.05 3.24
CA ASP A 94 -16.60 -11.50 3.32
C ASP A 94 -17.26 -12.06 4.58
N ALA A 95 -17.13 -11.40 5.73
CA ALA A 95 -17.89 -11.76 6.92
C ALA A 95 -19.41 -11.68 6.69
N ALA A 96 -19.89 -10.65 5.98
CA ALA A 96 -21.29 -10.51 5.61
C ALA A 96 -21.74 -11.55 4.55
N LYS A 97 -20.88 -11.86 3.58
CA LYS A 97 -21.11 -12.86 2.53
C LYS A 97 -21.13 -14.26 3.12
N ALA A 98 -20.18 -14.61 3.97
CA ALA A 98 -20.19 -15.86 4.73
C ALA A 98 -21.44 -15.99 5.60
N LEU A 99 -21.88 -14.90 6.26
CA LEU A 99 -23.16 -14.89 6.99
C LEU A 99 -24.35 -15.15 6.04
N VAL A 100 -24.37 -14.52 4.86
CA VAL A 100 -25.40 -14.74 3.83
C VAL A 100 -25.28 -16.11 3.19
N GLU A 101 -24.12 -16.73 3.06
CA GLU A 101 -23.97 -18.08 2.51
C GLU A 101 -24.41 -19.14 3.54
N VAL A 102 -24.06 -18.95 4.81
CA VAL A 102 -24.49 -19.83 5.91
C VAL A 102 -25.99 -19.67 6.20
N SER A 103 -26.50 -18.44 6.17
CA SER A 103 -27.88 -18.13 6.55
C SER A 103 -28.82 -18.03 5.35
N GLY A 104 -28.32 -17.82 4.14
CA GLY A 104 -29.11 -17.48 2.95
C GLY A 104 -29.85 -18.66 2.37
N ASP A 105 -29.29 -19.86 2.33
CA ASP A 105 -30.04 -21.04 1.87
C ASP A 105 -31.16 -21.40 2.87
N MET A 106 -30.89 -21.25 4.17
CA MET A 106 -31.88 -21.44 5.23
C MET A 106 -32.96 -20.34 5.21
N LEU A 107 -32.58 -19.06 5.20
CA LEU A 107 -33.51 -17.92 5.14
C LEU A 107 -34.32 -17.92 3.86
N LYS A 108 -33.68 -18.09 2.69
CA LYS A 108 -34.38 -18.13 1.39
C LYS A 108 -35.41 -19.24 1.35
N THR A 109 -35.09 -20.41 1.92
CA THR A 109 -36.03 -21.53 2.05
C THR A 109 -37.17 -21.18 2.99
N VAL A 110 -36.90 -20.69 4.21
CA VAL A 110 -37.97 -20.39 5.20
C VAL A 110 -38.76 -19.11 4.92
N THR A 111 -38.29 -18.22 4.04
CA THR A 111 -38.99 -17.00 3.61
C THR A 111 -39.78 -17.18 2.32
N THR A 112 -39.70 -18.34 1.65
CA THR A 112 -40.51 -18.61 0.47
C THR A 112 -42.00 -18.72 0.81
N GLN A 113 -42.86 -18.30 -0.12
CA GLN A 113 -44.31 -18.52 0.00
C GLN A 113 -44.64 -20.02 0.04
N GLU A 114 -43.82 -20.87 -0.60
CA GLU A 114 -44.02 -22.32 -0.70
C GLU A 114 -43.73 -23.04 0.63
N PHE A 115 -42.66 -22.67 1.34
CA PHE A 115 -42.41 -23.11 2.71
C PHE A 115 -43.50 -22.65 3.68
N SER A 116 -43.91 -21.37 3.58
CA SER A 116 -44.94 -20.79 4.45
C SER A 116 -46.30 -21.48 4.25
N LYS A 117 -46.64 -21.85 3.01
CA LYS A 117 -47.84 -22.61 2.66
C LYS A 117 -47.78 -24.06 3.17
N SER A 118 -46.64 -24.71 2.99
CA SER A 118 -46.41 -26.08 3.49
C SER A 118 -46.48 -26.16 5.02
N LEU A 119 -45.96 -25.16 5.73
CA LEU A 119 -46.06 -25.05 7.19
C LEU A 119 -47.50 -24.79 7.66
N ALA A 120 -48.24 -23.91 6.97
CA ALA A 120 -49.65 -23.61 7.29
C ALA A 120 -50.57 -24.83 7.11
N ASP A 121 -50.32 -25.65 6.10
CA ASP A 121 -51.06 -26.90 5.84
C ASP A 121 -50.77 -27.96 6.92
N VAL A 122 -49.54 -28.03 7.43
CA VAL A 122 -49.15 -28.96 8.52
C VAL A 122 -49.68 -28.53 9.89
N VAL A 123 -49.71 -27.22 10.17
CA VAL A 123 -50.11 -26.67 11.48
C VAL A 123 -51.62 -26.38 11.55
N GLY A 124 -52.35 -26.55 10.45
CA GLY A 124 -53.82 -26.37 10.40
C GLY A 124 -54.31 -24.93 10.58
N GLN A 125 -53.40 -23.95 10.54
CA GLN A 125 -53.71 -22.53 10.68
C GLN A 125 -53.64 -21.82 9.33
N LYS A 126 -54.80 -21.53 8.74
CA LYS A 126 -54.91 -20.68 7.54
C LYS A 126 -54.67 -19.22 7.91
N GLY A 127 -53.64 -18.60 7.33
CA GLY A 127 -53.43 -17.14 7.38
C GLY A 127 -52.25 -16.64 8.21
N VAL A 128 -51.29 -17.50 8.59
CA VAL A 128 -50.07 -17.05 9.27
C VAL A 128 -49.20 -16.21 8.32
N THR A 129 -48.94 -14.95 8.68
CA THR A 129 -48.00 -14.07 7.98
C THR A 129 -46.57 -14.41 8.42
N ASN A 130 -45.68 -14.66 7.47
CA ASN A 130 -44.28 -14.99 7.78
C ASN A 130 -43.52 -13.73 8.25
N PRO A 131 -43.12 -13.64 9.54
CA PRO A 131 -42.45 -12.45 10.07
C PRO A 131 -41.05 -12.24 9.49
N LEU A 132 -40.47 -13.25 8.83
CA LEU A 132 -39.15 -13.19 8.19
C LEU A 132 -39.20 -12.70 6.74
N ALA A 133 -40.39 -12.50 6.15
CA ALA A 133 -40.53 -12.00 4.78
C ALA A 133 -39.89 -10.61 4.58
N VAL A 134 -39.85 -9.78 5.62
CA VAL A 134 -39.18 -8.46 5.62
C VAL A 134 -37.65 -8.58 5.44
N ALA A 135 -37.06 -9.69 5.87
CA ALA A 135 -35.62 -9.94 5.73
C ALA A 135 -35.20 -10.29 4.29
N GLY A 136 -36.12 -10.78 3.45
CA GLY A 136 -35.84 -11.17 2.06
C GLY A 136 -35.41 -9.99 1.16
N GLY A 137 -36.03 -8.81 1.32
CA GLY A 137 -35.69 -7.62 0.52
C GLY A 137 -34.28 -7.07 0.80
N SER A 138 -33.74 -7.33 1.99
CA SER A 138 -32.37 -6.98 2.34
C SER A 138 -31.35 -7.88 1.63
N ILE A 139 -31.71 -9.13 1.32
CA ILE A 139 -30.84 -10.10 0.64
C ILE A 139 -30.70 -9.78 -0.85
N ASP A 140 -31.79 -9.39 -1.52
CA ASP A 140 -31.75 -9.03 -2.95
C ASP A 140 -30.92 -7.78 -3.24
N THR A 141 -30.92 -6.81 -2.31
CA THR A 141 -30.06 -5.62 -2.41
C THR A 141 -28.59 -6.02 -2.36
N VAL A 142 -28.21 -6.93 -1.46
CA VAL A 142 -26.84 -7.45 -1.32
C VAL A 142 -26.40 -8.16 -2.61
N ILE A 143 -27.25 -9.00 -3.21
CA ILE A 143 -26.96 -9.73 -4.46
C ILE A 143 -26.65 -8.78 -5.63
N SER A 144 -27.33 -7.64 -5.74
CA SER A 144 -27.11 -6.67 -6.83
C SER A 144 -25.73 -5.99 -6.84
N PHE A 145 -24.99 -6.05 -5.72
CA PHE A 145 -23.63 -5.52 -5.60
C PHE A 145 -22.55 -6.58 -5.80
N VAL A 146 -22.87 -7.87 -5.66
CA VAL A 146 -21.87 -8.97 -5.65
C VAL A 146 -21.01 -8.98 -6.91
N ASP A 147 -21.60 -8.76 -8.09
CA ASP A 147 -20.88 -8.81 -9.38
C ASP A 147 -19.98 -7.58 -9.63
N LYS A 148 -20.02 -6.57 -8.76
CA LYS A 148 -19.18 -5.35 -8.83
C LYS A 148 -18.10 -5.31 -7.76
N ILE A 149 -18.08 -6.30 -6.87
CA ILE A 149 -17.11 -6.43 -5.79
C ILE A 149 -15.85 -7.11 -6.36
N PRO A 150 -14.65 -6.52 -6.20
CA PRO A 150 -13.41 -7.17 -6.64
C PRO A 150 -13.20 -8.48 -5.88
N GLU A 151 -12.65 -9.51 -6.53
CA GLU A 151 -12.19 -10.68 -5.79
C GLU A 151 -10.89 -10.36 -5.03
N PRO A 152 -10.58 -11.06 -3.92
CA PRO A 152 -9.30 -10.89 -3.22
C PRO A 152 -8.08 -11.03 -4.14
N ALA A 153 -8.14 -12.00 -5.07
CA ALA A 153 -7.08 -12.24 -6.05
C ALA A 153 -6.85 -11.04 -7.00
N ASP A 154 -7.91 -10.31 -7.36
CA ASP A 154 -7.80 -9.11 -8.19
C ASP A 154 -7.05 -7.99 -7.45
N LEU A 155 -7.41 -7.76 -6.18
CA LEU A 155 -6.72 -6.77 -5.35
C LEU A 155 -5.28 -7.17 -5.04
N ASP A 156 -4.95 -8.46 -5.05
CA ASP A 156 -3.57 -8.95 -4.94
C ASP A 156 -2.73 -8.66 -6.18
N LEU A 157 -3.30 -8.81 -7.38
CA LEU A 157 -2.62 -8.44 -8.61
C LEU A 157 -2.35 -6.92 -8.67
N ILE A 158 -3.37 -6.11 -8.38
CA ILE A 158 -3.22 -4.65 -8.30
C ILE A 158 -2.20 -4.28 -7.23
N GLY A 159 -2.30 -4.89 -6.04
CA GLY A 159 -1.42 -4.60 -4.92
C GLY A 159 0.05 -4.91 -5.20
N LYS A 160 0.35 -6.00 -5.91
CA LYS A 160 1.72 -6.34 -6.34
C LYS A 160 2.33 -5.32 -7.29
N GLU A 161 1.55 -4.85 -8.27
CA GLU A 161 2.04 -3.84 -9.22
C GLU A 161 2.24 -2.48 -8.55
N LEU A 162 1.35 -2.09 -7.62
CA LEU A 162 1.50 -0.88 -6.83
C LEU A 162 2.71 -0.96 -5.88
N TYR A 163 2.91 -2.10 -5.21
CA TYR A 163 4.13 -2.35 -4.43
C TYR A 163 5.38 -2.16 -5.28
N GLY A 164 5.44 -2.78 -6.47
CA GLY A 164 6.58 -2.68 -7.38
C GLY A 164 6.86 -1.26 -7.90
N LEU A 165 5.90 -0.33 -7.80
CA LEU A 165 6.09 1.07 -8.15
C LEU A 165 6.54 1.93 -6.95
N LEU A 166 6.18 1.53 -5.72
CA LEU A 166 6.28 2.37 -4.53
C LEU A 166 7.31 1.92 -3.49
N CYS A 167 7.73 0.66 -3.51
CA CYS A 167 8.59 0.10 -2.47
C CYS A 167 9.95 0.80 -2.36
N VAL A 168 10.52 0.77 -1.17
CA VAL A 168 11.92 1.16 -0.93
C VAL A 168 12.68 -0.08 -0.51
N GLU A 169 13.79 -0.38 -1.18
CA GLU A 169 14.66 -1.48 -0.77
C GLU A 169 16.06 -0.94 -0.51
N GLN A 170 16.52 -1.10 0.72
CA GLN A 170 17.88 -0.80 1.14
C GLN A 170 18.79 -2.01 0.86
N LEU A 171 19.97 -1.74 0.29
CA LEU A 171 21.09 -2.69 0.20
C LEU A 171 21.50 -3.15 1.60
N PRO A 172 22.10 -4.34 1.75
CA PRO A 172 22.67 -4.78 3.02
C PRO A 172 23.57 -3.71 3.66
N LEU A 173 23.62 -3.68 4.99
CA LEU A 173 24.48 -2.72 5.70
C LEU A 173 25.95 -2.97 5.33
N ASP A 174 26.61 -1.95 4.78
CA ASP A 174 28.06 -1.92 4.60
C ASP A 174 28.71 -1.53 5.93
N GLU A 175 29.08 -2.52 6.74
CA GLU A 175 29.73 -2.28 8.04
C GLU A 175 31.05 -1.52 7.90
N ALA A 176 31.79 -1.70 6.79
CA ALA A 176 33.02 -0.98 6.51
C ALA A 176 32.78 0.49 6.11
N GLY A 177 31.53 0.85 5.80
CA GLY A 177 31.11 2.20 5.46
C GLY A 177 30.48 2.98 6.62
N LEU A 178 30.41 2.42 7.83
CA LEU A 178 29.88 3.11 9.01
C LEU A 178 30.69 4.37 9.33
N GLY A 179 29.99 5.46 9.65
CA GLY A 179 30.59 6.77 9.95
C GLY A 179 30.90 7.64 8.72
N ARG A 180 30.61 7.18 7.50
CA ARG A 180 30.74 8.04 6.30
C ARG A 180 29.72 9.18 6.34
N ALA A 181 30.15 10.38 5.95
CA ALA A 181 29.29 11.56 5.85
C ALA A 181 28.22 11.45 4.75
N THR A 182 28.50 10.66 3.70
CA THR A 182 27.59 10.40 2.58
C THR A 182 27.41 8.89 2.42
N GLU A 183 26.17 8.44 2.26
CA GLU A 183 25.86 7.04 1.95
C GLU A 183 25.18 6.86 0.59
N SER A 184 25.36 5.68 0.00
CA SER A 184 24.56 5.20 -1.13
C SER A 184 24.06 3.81 -0.75
N HIS A 185 22.80 3.74 -0.35
CA HIS A 185 22.28 2.57 0.35
C HIS A 185 21.00 2.00 -0.26
N LEU A 186 20.37 2.69 -1.23
CA LEU A 186 19.18 2.17 -1.90
C LEU A 186 19.57 1.20 -3.02
N ASN A 187 18.89 0.06 -3.05
CA ASN A 187 18.89 -0.83 -4.19
C ASN A 187 18.03 -0.19 -5.28
N ILE A 188 18.68 0.53 -6.21
CA ILE A 188 18.03 1.25 -7.30
C ILE A 188 17.25 0.30 -8.23
N THR A 189 17.76 -0.92 -8.40
CA THR A 189 17.12 -1.95 -9.25
C THR A 189 15.84 -2.47 -8.60
N ALA A 190 15.86 -2.79 -7.30
CA ALA A 190 14.71 -3.38 -6.62
C ALA A 190 13.69 -2.35 -6.10
N SER A 191 14.11 -1.10 -5.87
CA SER A 191 13.20 -0.05 -5.40
C SER A 191 12.23 0.40 -6.50
N GLY A 192 11.04 0.79 -6.06
CA GLY A 192 9.95 1.24 -6.91
C GLY A 192 10.31 2.51 -7.68
N LYS A 193 10.14 2.46 -9.01
CA LYS A 193 10.59 3.55 -9.90
C LYS A 193 9.80 4.84 -9.72
N LEU A 194 8.55 4.78 -9.26
CA LEU A 194 7.82 5.98 -8.89
C LEU A 194 8.40 6.63 -7.63
N ARG A 195 8.74 5.83 -6.62
CA ARG A 195 9.37 6.33 -5.39
C ARG A 195 10.72 6.98 -5.68
N LEU A 196 11.55 6.36 -6.52
CA LEU A 196 12.84 6.92 -6.94
C LEU A 196 12.68 8.19 -7.78
N LEU A 197 11.68 8.27 -8.65
CA LEU A 197 11.38 9.50 -9.41
C LEU A 197 10.97 10.64 -8.48
N GLN A 198 10.12 10.37 -7.49
CA GLN A 198 9.72 11.36 -6.49
C GLN A 198 10.93 11.87 -5.69
N MET A 199 11.83 10.97 -5.29
CA MET A 199 13.10 11.37 -4.68
C MET A 199 13.96 12.24 -5.63
N ALA A 200 14.13 11.80 -6.88
CA ALA A 200 14.94 12.51 -7.87
C ALA A 200 14.44 13.93 -8.18
N LEU A 201 13.12 14.12 -8.16
CA LEU A 201 12.49 15.41 -8.43
C LEU A 201 12.31 16.26 -7.16
N ASN A 202 12.75 15.77 -5.99
CA ASN A 202 12.53 16.37 -4.68
C ASN A 202 11.04 16.71 -4.46
N LYS A 203 10.19 15.70 -4.69
CA LYS A 203 8.74 15.79 -4.52
C LYS A 203 8.26 14.81 -3.45
N PRO A 204 7.33 15.24 -2.58
CA PRO A 204 6.79 14.37 -1.55
C PRO A 204 5.81 13.36 -2.15
N ILE A 205 5.69 12.20 -1.48
CA ILE A 205 4.52 11.32 -1.65
C ILE A 205 3.61 11.46 -0.45
N THR A 206 2.30 11.52 -0.68
CA THR A 206 1.30 11.56 0.38
C THR A 206 0.89 10.14 0.77
N ILE A 207 1.20 9.74 2.01
CA ILE A 207 0.66 8.53 2.63
C ILE A 207 -0.73 8.85 3.17
N ARG A 208 -1.72 8.05 2.78
CA ARG A 208 -3.14 8.28 3.09
C ARG A 208 -3.72 7.15 3.93
N GLY A 209 -4.71 7.51 4.76
CA GLY A 209 -5.41 6.55 5.61
C GLY A 209 -4.58 6.09 6.81
N LEU A 210 -3.77 6.99 7.38
CA LEU A 210 -3.22 6.81 8.71
C LEU A 210 -4.32 7.19 9.71
N GLY A 211 -4.64 6.32 10.67
CA GLY A 211 -5.72 6.58 11.63
C GLY A 211 -7.13 6.40 11.06
N LYS A 212 -8.14 6.93 11.79
CA LYS A 212 -9.56 6.64 11.55
C LYS A 212 -10.24 7.56 10.52
N ASP A 213 -9.62 8.68 10.12
CA ASP A 213 -10.21 9.66 9.20
C ASP A 213 -9.16 10.31 8.26
N LYS A 214 -9.61 11.24 7.40
CA LYS A 214 -8.78 11.95 6.42
C LYS A 214 -7.77 12.94 7.04
N SER A 215 -7.82 13.19 8.36
CA SER A 215 -6.85 14.08 9.02
C SER A 215 -5.47 13.44 9.17
N GLY A 216 -5.35 12.13 8.95
CA GLY A 216 -4.09 11.39 9.00
C GLY A 216 -3.39 11.22 7.65
N GLU A 217 -3.46 12.18 6.74
CA GLU A 217 -2.57 12.17 5.57
C GLU A 217 -1.20 12.74 5.94
N GLN A 218 -0.11 12.17 5.42
CA GLN A 218 1.25 12.67 5.64
C GLN A 218 2.07 12.68 4.36
N ASP A 219 2.65 13.81 4.06
CA ASP A 219 3.69 13.91 3.04
C ASP A 219 5.03 13.39 3.58
N ILE A 220 5.69 12.54 2.80
CA ILE A 220 7.05 12.08 3.04
C ILE A 220 7.92 12.39 1.84
N THR A 221 9.07 13.01 2.10
CA THR A 221 10.06 13.36 1.08
C THR A 221 11.30 12.51 1.29
N PHE A 222 11.82 12.51 2.52
CA PHE A 222 13.16 12.05 2.87
C PHE A 222 13.19 10.63 3.46
N LEU A 223 12.06 10.12 3.97
CA LEU A 223 11.97 8.82 4.61
C LEU A 223 12.40 7.69 3.66
N GLY A 224 13.37 6.89 4.10
CA GLY A 224 13.99 5.86 3.28
C GLY A 224 15.08 6.37 2.34
N GLY A 225 15.35 7.68 2.29
CA GLY A 225 16.43 8.27 1.53
C GLY A 225 17.82 7.99 2.11
N ARG A 226 17.89 7.62 3.39
CA ARG A 226 19.09 7.19 4.11
C ARG A 226 18.75 6.04 5.07
N ARG A 227 19.74 5.28 5.53
CA ARG A 227 19.49 4.23 6.53
C ARG A 227 19.37 4.88 7.91
N VAL A 228 18.39 4.45 8.70
CA VAL A 228 18.12 5.03 10.03
C VAL A 228 18.14 3.94 11.10
N TRP A 229 18.99 4.12 12.10
CA TRP A 229 19.12 3.25 13.26
C TRP A 229 19.67 4.04 14.45
N GLN A 230 19.67 3.42 15.63
CA GLN A 230 20.29 4.01 16.81
C GLN A 230 21.81 3.99 16.66
N ALA A 231 22.41 5.17 16.46
CA ALA A 231 23.84 5.37 16.27
C ALA A 231 24.28 6.70 16.87
N ALA A 232 25.57 6.83 17.19
CA ALA A 232 26.13 8.11 17.60
C ALA A 232 26.05 9.16 16.48
N GLU A 233 26.29 8.74 15.24
CA GLU A 233 26.20 9.58 14.05
C GLU A 233 25.57 8.81 12.89
N LEU A 234 24.68 9.48 12.14
CA LEU A 234 24.08 8.97 10.91
C LEU A 234 24.63 9.76 9.72
N PRO A 235 24.72 9.17 8.51
CA PRO A 235 25.18 9.87 7.32
C PRO A 235 24.38 11.16 7.09
N ALA A 236 25.08 12.30 6.98
CA ALA A 236 24.46 13.61 6.79
C ALA A 236 23.95 13.81 5.35
N LYS A 237 24.41 12.98 4.41
CA LYS A 237 23.98 13.00 3.01
C LYS A 237 23.69 11.60 2.48
N ALA A 238 22.79 11.53 1.51
CA ALA A 238 22.57 10.32 0.73
C ALA A 238 22.59 10.61 -0.77
N LEU A 239 23.12 9.65 -1.53
CA LEU A 239 23.31 9.72 -2.96
C LEU A 239 22.71 8.48 -3.64
N GLY A 240 21.77 8.71 -4.55
CA GLY A 240 21.29 7.67 -5.46
C GLY A 240 22.06 7.72 -6.76
N LEU A 241 22.71 6.63 -7.15
CA LEU A 241 23.43 6.52 -8.42
C LEU A 241 22.83 5.41 -9.27
N TRP A 242 22.61 5.68 -10.55
CA TRP A 242 22.33 4.66 -11.55
C TRP A 242 23.52 4.52 -12.49
N GLY A 243 23.87 3.29 -12.87
CA GLY A 243 25.00 3.03 -13.76
C GLY A 243 26.36 3.10 -13.05
N GLU A 244 27.43 2.89 -13.82
CA GLU A 244 28.81 2.87 -13.34
C GLU A 244 29.72 3.67 -14.28
N GLY A 245 30.88 4.09 -13.78
CA GLY A 245 31.90 4.77 -14.58
C GLY A 245 31.42 6.07 -15.21
N SER A 246 31.71 6.28 -16.49
CA SER A 246 31.34 7.50 -17.24
C SER A 246 29.84 7.61 -17.53
N ASP A 247 29.10 6.51 -17.44
CA ASP A 247 27.66 6.46 -17.68
C ASP A 247 26.85 6.57 -16.38
N ALA A 248 27.53 6.76 -15.25
CA ALA A 248 26.89 6.93 -13.97
C ALA A 248 26.10 8.24 -13.92
N GLU A 249 24.87 8.14 -13.45
CA GLU A 249 23.98 9.26 -13.25
C GLU A 249 23.61 9.35 -11.79
N THR A 250 23.90 10.50 -11.19
CA THR A 250 23.23 10.87 -9.95
C THR A 250 21.73 10.93 -10.23
N LEU A 251 20.92 10.38 -9.34
CA LEU A 251 19.46 10.36 -9.39
C LEU A 251 18.86 11.34 -8.38
N TYR A 252 19.37 11.32 -7.16
CA TYR A 252 19.03 12.24 -6.08
C TYR A 252 20.27 12.47 -5.22
N GLU A 253 20.33 13.64 -4.59
CA GLU A 253 21.26 13.95 -3.52
C GLU A 253 20.44 14.64 -2.41
N PHE A 254 20.44 14.05 -1.23
CA PHE A 254 19.76 14.62 -0.07
C PHE A 254 20.77 14.98 1.00
N ALA A 255 20.57 16.15 1.61
CA ALA A 255 21.20 16.51 2.86
C ALA A 255 20.16 16.40 3.97
N PHE A 256 20.52 15.76 5.07
CA PHE A 256 19.64 15.50 6.20
C PHE A 256 20.04 16.35 7.39
N VAL A 257 19.04 17.00 7.99
CA VAL A 257 19.07 17.57 9.33
C VAL A 257 18.02 16.90 10.23
N GLY A 258 17.73 15.62 9.94
CA GLY A 258 16.81 14.76 10.70
C GLY A 258 15.35 14.74 10.22
N GLN A 259 15.03 15.34 9.07
CA GLN A 259 13.66 15.35 8.53
C GLN A 259 13.11 13.95 8.22
N ASP A 260 13.98 13.01 7.83
CA ASP A 260 13.62 11.61 7.61
C ASP A 260 13.18 10.90 8.91
N ILE A 261 13.86 11.21 10.02
CA ILE A 261 13.52 10.69 11.35
C ILE A 261 12.22 11.33 11.85
N GLU A 262 12.05 12.63 11.61
CA GLU A 262 10.82 13.35 11.93
C GLU A 262 9.62 12.83 11.13
N GLU A 263 9.80 12.53 9.84
CA GLU A 263 8.79 11.87 9.00
C GLU A 263 8.37 10.51 9.59
N ALA A 264 9.33 9.67 10.00
CA ALA A 264 9.03 8.38 10.65
C ALA A 264 8.25 8.57 11.98
N ASN A 265 8.70 9.50 12.84
CA ASN A 265 8.01 9.83 14.09
C ASN A 265 6.57 10.27 13.86
N ASN A 266 6.35 11.17 12.89
CA ASN A 266 5.03 11.69 12.59
C ASN A 266 4.08 10.61 12.04
N LEU A 267 4.60 9.65 11.24
CA LEU A 267 3.81 8.51 10.77
C LEU A 267 3.37 7.63 11.95
N LEU A 268 4.30 7.31 12.86
CA LEU A 268 4.02 6.54 14.06
C LEU A 268 2.97 7.23 14.95
N GLU A 269 3.08 8.55 15.15
CA GLU A 269 2.12 9.33 15.93
C GLU A 269 0.72 9.33 15.30
N LYS A 270 0.62 9.49 13.97
CA LYS A 270 -0.65 9.39 13.25
C LYS A 270 -1.27 8.00 13.32
N LEU A 271 -0.45 6.97 13.49
CA LEU A 271 -0.89 5.61 13.75
C LEU A 271 -1.18 5.35 15.25
N GLY A 272 -1.01 6.34 16.14
CA GLY A 272 -1.31 6.23 17.56
C GLY A 272 -0.15 5.76 18.45
N TYR A 273 1.05 5.55 17.89
CA TYR A 273 2.26 5.17 18.64
C TYR A 273 2.90 6.39 19.27
N VAL A 274 2.21 7.00 20.24
CA VAL A 274 2.63 8.24 20.92
C VAL A 274 3.46 8.00 22.18
N GLU A 275 3.49 6.78 22.70
CA GLU A 275 4.27 6.40 23.88
C GLU A 275 5.39 5.40 23.53
N PRO A 276 6.60 5.56 24.11
CA PRO A 276 7.02 6.66 24.99
C PRO A 276 7.12 8.00 24.23
N ALA A 277 6.95 9.13 24.93
CA ALA A 277 7.07 10.46 24.33
C ALA A 277 8.48 10.69 23.72
N VAL A 278 8.54 11.12 22.46
CA VAL A 278 9.79 11.51 21.78
C VAL A 278 10.02 13.01 21.98
N ILE A 279 11.09 13.36 22.70
CA ILE A 279 11.44 14.75 23.01
C ILE A 279 12.04 15.44 21.77
N GLU A 280 12.95 14.77 21.06
CA GLU A 280 13.64 15.30 19.88
C GLU A 280 13.26 14.50 18.62
N LYS A 281 12.23 14.96 17.90
CA LYS A 281 11.67 14.23 16.73
C LYS A 281 12.66 13.99 15.57
N LYS A 282 13.77 14.71 15.53
CA LYS A 282 14.81 14.63 14.48
C LYS A 282 15.99 13.72 14.86
N VAL A 283 15.96 13.14 16.06
CA VAL A 283 17.02 12.28 16.59
C VAL A 283 16.49 10.87 16.78
N PHE A 284 17.23 9.87 16.30
CA PHE A 284 16.88 8.47 16.52
C PHE A 284 17.37 8.03 17.91
N GLY A 285 16.55 8.30 18.92
CA GLY A 285 16.80 7.90 20.31
C GLY A 285 16.04 6.65 20.74
N ASP A 286 16.23 6.25 22.00
CA ASP A 286 15.59 5.08 22.62
C ASP A 286 14.06 5.11 22.49
N ALA A 287 13.45 6.28 22.69
CA ALA A 287 12.00 6.43 22.62
C ALA A 287 11.43 6.05 21.23
N LEU A 288 12.11 6.44 20.14
CA LEU A 288 11.71 6.04 18.80
C LEU A 288 11.96 4.54 18.56
N ALA A 289 13.07 4.00 19.05
CA ALA A 289 13.33 2.56 18.97
C ALA A 289 12.24 1.74 19.68
N CYS A 290 11.79 2.17 20.88
CA CYS A 290 10.67 1.54 21.59
C CYS A 290 9.36 1.62 20.79
N ARG A 291 9.01 2.81 20.25
CA ARG A 291 7.83 2.97 19.39
C ARG A 291 7.88 2.04 18.17
N LEU A 292 9.05 1.91 17.54
CA LEU A 292 9.27 1.00 16.41
C LEU A 292 9.10 -0.46 16.82
N ARG A 293 9.61 -0.90 17.98
CA ARG A 293 9.40 -2.27 18.45
C ARG A 293 7.93 -2.59 18.71
N ARG A 294 7.18 -1.67 19.30
CA ARG A 294 5.71 -1.80 19.43
C ARG A 294 5.03 -1.89 18.07
N PHE A 295 5.41 -1.01 17.14
CA PHE A 295 4.90 -1.01 15.77
C PHE A 295 5.15 -2.32 15.05
N GLN A 296 6.40 -2.81 15.08
CA GLN A 296 6.81 -4.07 14.50
C GLN A 296 6.02 -5.23 15.10
N LYS A 297 5.89 -5.26 16.43
CA LYS A 297 5.15 -6.32 17.11
C LYS A 297 3.68 -6.37 16.70
N ILE A 298 2.98 -5.24 16.70
CA ILE A 298 1.56 -5.15 16.31
C ILE A 298 1.38 -5.46 14.82
N ASN A 299 2.32 -5.02 13.98
CA ASN A 299 2.30 -5.27 12.53
C ASN A 299 2.89 -6.64 12.14
N GLU A 300 3.13 -7.53 13.10
CA GLU A 300 3.60 -8.91 12.86
C GLU A 300 4.94 -8.95 12.10
N LEU A 301 5.79 -7.96 12.33
CA LEU A 301 7.15 -7.87 11.80
C LEU A 301 8.15 -8.40 12.83
N THR A 302 9.36 -8.71 12.36
CA THR A 302 10.50 -8.97 13.25
C THR A 302 10.77 -7.74 14.13
N VAL A 303 10.89 -7.94 15.43
CA VAL A 303 11.08 -6.86 16.41
C VAL A 303 12.56 -6.51 16.51
N THR A 304 13.01 -5.56 15.69
CA THR A 304 14.40 -5.12 15.58
C THR A 304 14.67 -3.75 16.20
N GLY A 305 13.62 -2.94 16.41
CA GLY A 305 13.73 -1.53 16.82
C GLY A 305 14.40 -0.62 15.79
N LYS A 306 14.62 -1.12 14.57
CA LYS A 306 15.27 -0.41 13.47
C LYS A 306 14.26 -0.08 12.38
N LEU A 307 14.56 0.93 11.58
CA LEU A 307 13.80 1.22 10.36
C LEU A 307 14.31 0.39 9.17
N ASP A 308 14.26 -0.93 9.32
CA ASP A 308 14.64 -1.89 8.29
C ASP A 308 13.62 -1.95 7.13
N ASN A 309 13.95 -2.69 6.07
CA ASN A 309 13.11 -2.79 4.86
C ASN A 309 11.64 -3.13 5.19
N PRO A 310 11.32 -4.16 6.00
CA PRO A 310 9.94 -4.44 6.39
C PRO A 310 9.28 -3.27 7.13
N SER A 311 9.95 -2.68 8.12
CA SER A 311 9.37 -1.61 8.94
C SER A 311 9.14 -0.32 8.15
N LEU A 312 10.13 0.07 7.34
CA LEU A 312 10.07 1.22 6.44
C LEU A 312 8.89 1.11 5.47
N ASN A 313 8.77 -0.04 4.80
CA ASN A 313 7.70 -0.27 3.83
C ASN A 313 6.33 -0.36 4.53
N ARG A 314 6.24 -1.00 5.70
CA ARG A 314 4.97 -1.10 6.43
C ARG A 314 4.42 0.26 6.83
N LEU A 315 5.27 1.21 7.25
CA LEU A 315 4.84 2.59 7.55
C LEU A 315 4.18 3.28 6.33
N MET A 316 4.50 2.85 5.12
CA MET A 316 3.94 3.33 3.86
C MET A 316 2.82 2.43 3.31
N HIS A 317 2.28 1.53 4.15
CA HIS A 317 1.25 0.54 3.79
C HIS A 317 1.68 -0.49 2.74
N LEU A 318 2.95 -0.89 2.76
CA LEU A 318 3.53 -1.89 1.87
C LEU A 318 4.00 -3.11 2.69
N ASN A 319 3.67 -4.31 2.26
CA ASN A 319 4.23 -5.54 2.83
C ASN A 319 5.48 -5.95 2.04
N PHE A 320 6.63 -5.91 2.72
CA PHE A 320 7.91 -6.22 2.11
C PHE A 320 8.10 -7.70 1.78
N ASP A 321 7.49 -8.62 2.52
CA ASP A 321 7.71 -10.06 2.35
C ASP A 321 6.81 -10.63 1.26
N THR A 322 5.54 -10.23 1.26
CA THR A 322 4.55 -10.67 0.25
C THR A 322 4.56 -9.81 -1.01
N LYS A 323 5.34 -8.72 -1.01
CA LYS A 323 5.51 -7.79 -2.14
C LYS A 323 4.17 -7.24 -2.65
N THR A 324 3.28 -6.85 -1.73
CA THR A 324 1.95 -6.29 -2.02
C THR A 324 1.64 -5.14 -1.06
N LEU A 325 0.44 -4.56 -1.15
CA LEU A 325 -0.02 -3.56 -0.19
C LEU A 325 -0.46 -4.20 1.12
N GLU A 326 -0.24 -3.55 2.26
CA GLU A 326 -0.84 -3.96 3.53
C GLU A 326 -0.90 -2.76 4.46
N ARG A 327 -2.08 -2.46 4.99
CA ARG A 327 -2.25 -1.30 5.87
C ARG A 327 -1.40 -1.46 7.14
N ALA A 328 -0.78 -0.38 7.55
CA ALA A 328 -0.13 -0.30 8.84
C ALA A 328 -1.21 -0.33 9.92
N LYS A 329 -1.12 -1.28 10.84
CA LYS A 329 -2.04 -1.40 11.96
C LYS A 329 -1.82 -0.25 12.93
N PRO A 330 -2.88 0.50 13.30
CA PRO A 330 -2.78 1.53 14.33
C PRO A 330 -2.43 0.87 15.67
N PHE A 331 -1.90 1.67 16.59
CA PHE A 331 -1.58 1.21 17.93
C PHE A 331 -2.85 0.74 18.65
N ASP A 332 -2.77 -0.47 19.19
CA ASP A 332 -3.77 -1.07 20.05
C ASP A 332 -3.03 -1.82 21.17
N ALA A 333 -3.15 -1.30 22.40
CA ALA A 333 -2.48 -1.86 23.55
C ALA A 333 -2.91 -3.31 23.85
N THR A 334 -4.10 -3.72 23.42
CA THR A 334 -4.59 -5.09 23.63
C THR A 334 -3.90 -6.12 22.75
N GLN A 335 -3.23 -5.68 21.68
CA GLN A 335 -2.48 -6.54 20.77
C GLN A 335 -1.02 -6.76 21.20
N LEU A 336 -0.57 -6.06 22.24
CA LEU A 336 0.73 -6.32 22.85
C LEU A 336 0.62 -7.49 23.84
N PRO A 337 1.49 -8.51 23.74
CA PRO A 337 1.55 -9.58 24.73
C PRO A 337 1.82 -9.01 26.13
N GLN A 338 1.22 -9.64 27.15
CA GLN A 338 1.50 -9.30 28.54
C GLN A 338 3.01 -9.44 28.83
N GLY A 339 3.62 -8.38 29.36
CA GLY A 339 5.05 -8.35 29.67
C GLY A 339 5.96 -8.16 28.45
N PHE A 340 5.43 -7.70 27.31
CA PHE A 340 6.27 -7.32 26.17
C PHE A 340 7.28 -6.24 26.58
N ASP A 341 8.57 -6.59 26.55
CA ASP A 341 9.67 -5.67 26.78
C ASP A 341 10.00 -4.95 25.47
N ASP A 342 9.66 -3.67 25.41
CA ASP A 342 9.92 -2.80 24.27
C ASP A 342 11.24 -2.03 24.43
N THR A 343 12.06 -2.33 25.43
CA THR A 343 13.39 -1.75 25.62
C THR A 343 14.48 -2.59 24.95
N GLN A 344 14.20 -3.85 24.64
CA GLN A 344 15.14 -4.79 24.03
C GLN A 344 14.64 -5.33 22.69
N ASN A 345 15.56 -5.77 21.85
CA ASN A 345 15.20 -6.51 20.64
C ASN A 345 14.79 -7.93 21.03
N ALA A 346 13.84 -8.51 20.30
CA ALA A 346 13.32 -9.85 20.58
C ALA A 346 14.26 -10.96 20.09
#